data_AF-A0A1I1YDV1-F1
#
_entry.id   AF-A0A1I1YDV1-F1
#
_cell.length_a   1.000
_cell.length_b   1.000
_cell.length_c   1.000
_cell.angle_alpha   90.00
_cell.angle_beta   90.00
_cell.angle_gamma   90.00
#
_symmetry.space_group_name_H-M   'P 1'
#
loop_
_entity.id
_entity.type
_entity.pdbx_description
1 polymer ?
#
loop_
_entity_poly.entity_id
_entity_poly.type
_entity_poly.pdbx_seq_one_letter_code
_entity_poly.pdbx_strand_id
1 'polypeptide(L)'
;MKIQGLVLSVCLLLLSGCSEQTASEGSKPGPNSTYRSIGVVAPRHYDVWVDKFYIESLSEDIGWRRPFGIVSCCWKSAPLSGAEWQTTPELFLIRWFSFAEQQSYEAVIKLDNPDEIVEKMREPAPFESFGEIAVRPRDTLVLGLAPGGTVVLWIMNRGENAIEVGRYQAKPYDYQKEGEDYTRRTETYLEREGDFLQKNGIRYDGW
;
A
#
# COMPACT_ATOMS: atom_id res chain seq x y z
N MET A 1 38.30 -61.94 -19.18
CA MET A 1 39.03 -60.73 -18.71
C MET A 1 38.03 -59.79 -18.07
N LYS A 2 38.43 -59.22 -16.93
CA LYS A 2 37.57 -58.55 -15.93
C LYS A 2 36.83 -57.34 -16.52
N ILE A 3 35.52 -57.33 -16.33
CA ILE A 3 34.66 -56.15 -16.34
C ILE A 3 34.93 -55.43 -15.03
N GLN A 4 35.56 -54.27 -15.05
CA GLN A 4 35.49 -53.28 -13.97
C GLN A 4 36.29 -52.02 -14.33
N GLY A 5 35.62 -50.87 -14.24
CA GLY A 5 36.29 -49.58 -14.13
C GLY A 5 36.27 -48.74 -15.39
N LEU A 6 35.14 -48.10 -15.69
CA LEU A 6 35.10 -46.63 -15.86
C LEU A 6 33.66 -46.09 -15.89
N VAL A 7 32.82 -46.46 -14.92
CA VAL A 7 31.61 -45.69 -14.59
C VAL A 7 31.94 -44.88 -13.35
N LEU A 8 32.82 -43.90 -13.51
CA LEU A 8 33.10 -42.88 -12.49
C LEU A 8 33.29 -41.51 -13.17
N SER A 9 32.46 -41.23 -14.18
CA SER A 9 32.55 -40.01 -15.00
C SER A 9 31.30 -39.14 -14.94
N VAL A 10 30.33 -39.43 -14.08
CA VAL A 10 29.09 -38.64 -13.98
C VAL A 10 28.65 -38.59 -12.52
N CYS A 11 29.32 -37.79 -11.67
CA CYS A 11 28.77 -37.39 -10.37
C CYS A 11 29.51 -36.23 -9.66
N LEU A 12 30.39 -35.48 -10.34
CA LEU A 12 31.26 -34.49 -9.67
C LEU A 12 31.10 -33.03 -10.12
N LEU A 13 30.05 -32.68 -10.88
CA LEU A 13 29.86 -31.31 -11.38
C LEU A 13 28.44 -30.74 -11.23
N LEU A 14 27.67 -31.15 -10.23
CA LEU A 14 26.33 -30.58 -9.95
C LEU A 14 26.16 -30.06 -8.51
N LEU A 15 27.24 -29.53 -7.92
CA LEU A 15 27.18 -28.80 -6.65
C LEU A 15 27.73 -27.36 -6.77
N SER A 16 27.62 -26.75 -7.95
CA SER A 16 27.80 -25.31 -8.10
C SER A 16 26.52 -24.60 -7.68
N GLY A 17 26.45 -24.31 -6.38
CA GLY A 17 25.85 -23.10 -5.80
C GLY A 17 24.40 -22.81 -6.14
N CYS A 18 23.52 -23.00 -5.15
CA CYS A 18 22.39 -22.09 -5.01
C CYS A 18 22.95 -20.66 -5.03
N SER A 19 22.54 -19.85 -6.01
CA SER A 19 22.81 -18.42 -6.02
C SER A 19 22.33 -17.87 -4.67
N GLU A 20 23.25 -17.43 -3.81
CA GLU A 20 22.91 -16.52 -2.73
C GLU A 20 22.20 -15.34 -3.38
N GLN A 21 20.96 -15.09 -2.97
CA GLN A 21 20.29 -13.83 -3.27
C GLN A 21 21.10 -12.77 -2.52
N THR A 22 21.96 -12.06 -3.24
CA THR A 22 22.54 -10.82 -2.77
C THR A 22 21.39 -9.83 -2.62
N ALA A 23 20.73 -9.81 -1.46
CA ALA A 23 19.93 -8.68 -1.07
C ALA A 23 20.82 -7.45 -1.25
N SER A 24 20.46 -6.56 -2.18
CA SER A 24 21.25 -5.38 -2.47
C SER A 24 21.47 -4.62 -1.15
N GLU A 25 22.63 -3.98 -0.97
CA GLU A 25 22.93 -3.29 0.29
C GLU A 25 21.85 -2.27 0.69
N GLY A 26 21.08 -1.75 -0.29
CA GLY A 26 19.94 -0.87 -0.09
C GLY A 26 18.67 -1.55 0.47
N SER A 27 18.48 -2.85 0.33
CA SER A 27 17.29 -3.55 0.87
C SER A 27 17.32 -3.69 2.39
N LYS A 28 18.45 -3.40 3.05
CA LYS A 28 18.58 -3.51 4.51
C LYS A 28 17.91 -2.32 5.22
N PRO A 29 17.26 -2.54 6.38
CA PRO A 29 16.74 -1.44 7.20
C PRO A 29 17.88 -0.51 7.64
N GLY A 30 17.73 0.79 7.41
CA GLY A 30 18.71 1.81 7.78
C GLY A 30 18.44 3.15 7.09
N PRO A 31 19.26 4.17 7.38
CA PRO A 31 19.09 5.51 6.81
C PRO A 31 19.29 5.57 5.29
N ASN A 32 20.05 4.63 4.72
CA ASN A 32 20.32 4.54 3.28
C ASN A 32 19.47 3.46 2.58
N SER A 33 18.38 3.01 3.21
CA SER A 33 17.54 1.97 2.62
C SER A 33 16.90 2.46 1.31
N THR A 34 16.86 1.58 0.31
CA THR A 34 16.17 1.79 -0.96
C THR A 34 14.80 1.10 -0.99
N TYR A 35 14.39 0.47 0.12
CA TYR A 35 13.07 -0.12 0.24
C TYR A 35 12.00 0.94 0.02
N ARG A 36 10.96 0.56 -0.74
CA ARG A 36 9.82 1.41 -1.03
C ARG A 36 8.56 0.58 -1.04
N SER A 37 7.51 1.12 -0.44
CA SER A 37 6.21 0.48 -0.44
C SER A 37 5.08 1.46 -0.72
N ILE A 38 3.94 0.91 -1.11
CA ILE A 38 2.69 1.63 -1.28
C ILE A 38 1.57 0.93 -0.52
N GLY A 39 0.76 1.70 0.19
CA GLY A 39 -0.35 1.16 0.97
C GLY A 39 -1.57 2.06 0.99
N VAL A 40 -2.66 1.52 1.52
CA VAL A 40 -3.94 2.20 1.65
C VAL A 40 -4.36 2.15 3.11
N VAL A 41 -4.89 3.26 3.61
CA VAL A 41 -5.41 3.39 4.98
C VAL A 41 -6.78 4.08 4.96
N ALA A 42 -7.55 3.88 6.03
CA ALA A 42 -8.81 4.57 6.25
C ALA A 42 -8.86 5.15 7.66
N PRO A 43 -9.68 6.19 7.92
CA PRO A 43 -9.86 6.70 9.26
C PRO A 43 -10.57 5.69 10.15
N ARG A 44 -10.28 5.77 11.44
CA ARG A 44 -10.96 4.95 12.45
C ARG A 44 -12.46 5.15 12.33
N HIS A 45 -13.23 4.06 12.44
CA HIS A 45 -14.70 4.04 12.30
C HIS A 45 -15.21 4.26 10.88
N TYR A 46 -14.35 4.30 9.86
CA TYR A 46 -14.73 4.48 8.47
C TYR A 46 -14.06 3.43 7.59
N ASP A 47 -14.22 2.15 7.98
CA ASP A 47 -13.69 1.02 7.21
C ASP A 47 -14.18 1.08 5.76
N VAL A 48 -13.33 0.62 4.84
CA VAL A 48 -13.63 0.54 3.41
C VAL A 48 -13.23 -0.81 2.83
N TRP A 49 -13.86 -1.21 1.73
CA TRP A 49 -13.44 -2.36 0.94
C TRP A 49 -12.84 -1.92 -0.38
N VAL A 50 -11.53 -2.11 -0.56
CA VAL A 50 -10.80 -1.78 -1.80
C VAL A 50 -10.78 -3.00 -2.72
N ASP A 51 -11.63 -3.01 -3.74
CA ASP A 51 -11.73 -4.10 -4.70
C ASP A 51 -10.69 -4.03 -5.83
N LYS A 52 -10.29 -2.82 -6.23
CA LYS A 52 -9.34 -2.59 -7.32
C LYS A 52 -8.34 -1.53 -6.94
N PHE A 53 -7.09 -1.85 -7.18
CA PHE A 53 -6.00 -0.90 -7.17
C PHE A 53 -5.02 -1.26 -8.28
N TYR A 54 -4.93 -0.37 -9.27
CA TYR A 54 -3.99 -0.46 -10.37
C TYR A 54 -2.97 0.65 -10.22
N ILE A 55 -1.73 0.33 -10.53
CA ILE A 55 -0.59 1.23 -10.41
C ILE A 55 0.21 1.12 -11.70
N GLU A 56 0.58 2.25 -12.27
CA GLU A 56 1.40 2.33 -13.46
C GLU A 56 2.56 3.30 -13.25
N SER A 57 3.74 2.89 -13.68
CA SER A 57 4.84 3.79 -14.04
C SER A 57 4.78 4.03 -15.53
N LEU A 58 4.50 5.27 -15.91
CA LEU A 58 4.36 5.70 -17.30
C LEU A 58 5.74 5.87 -17.97
N SER A 59 6.74 6.27 -17.21
CA SER A 59 8.13 6.47 -17.64
C SER A 59 8.83 5.17 -18.02
N GLU A 60 8.58 4.09 -17.28
CA GLU A 60 9.17 2.77 -17.52
C GLU A 60 8.21 1.78 -18.20
N ASP A 61 6.97 2.18 -18.50
CA ASP A 61 5.91 1.34 -19.09
C ASP A 61 5.65 0.04 -18.31
N ILE A 62 5.58 0.16 -16.96
CA ILE A 62 5.35 -0.96 -16.04
C ILE A 62 4.05 -0.76 -15.28
N GLY A 63 3.16 -1.75 -15.32
CA GLY A 63 1.88 -1.75 -14.60
C GLY A 63 1.71 -2.98 -13.70
N TRP A 64 1.10 -2.78 -12.53
CA TRP A 64 0.71 -3.88 -11.64
C TRP A 64 -0.58 -3.58 -10.89
N ARG A 65 -1.16 -4.64 -10.30
CA ARG A 65 -2.43 -4.56 -9.57
C ARG A 65 -2.29 -5.17 -8.18
N ARG A 66 -2.90 -4.54 -7.18
CA ARG A 66 -2.93 -5.05 -5.81
C ARG A 66 -4.21 -4.65 -5.08
N PRO A 67 -5.30 -5.45 -5.17
CA PRO A 67 -6.46 -5.21 -4.32
C PRO A 67 -6.07 -5.32 -2.84
N PHE A 68 -6.62 -4.44 -1.99
CA PHE A 68 -6.35 -4.45 -0.55
C PHE A 68 -7.43 -5.19 0.25
N GLY A 69 -8.63 -5.36 -0.30
CA GLY A 69 -9.75 -5.92 0.45
C GLY A 69 -10.18 -4.99 1.57
N ILE A 70 -10.37 -5.52 2.77
CA ILE A 70 -10.75 -4.70 3.93
C ILE A 70 -9.60 -3.79 4.33
N VAL A 71 -9.86 -2.48 4.33
CA VAL A 71 -8.97 -1.46 4.88
C VAL A 71 -9.70 -0.83 6.05
N SER A 72 -9.11 -1.00 7.22
CA SER A 72 -9.54 -0.35 8.45
C SER A 72 -8.43 0.58 8.91
N CYS A 73 -8.65 1.25 10.04
CA CYS A 73 -7.75 2.09 10.80
C CYS A 73 -6.23 1.79 10.58
N CYS A 74 -5.36 2.78 10.58
CA CYS A 74 -5.58 4.13 11.10
C CYS A 74 -5.05 5.20 10.15
N TRP A 75 -5.81 6.29 10.02
CA TRP A 75 -5.34 7.49 9.34
C TRP A 75 -4.04 7.98 9.99
N LYS A 76 -3.05 8.37 9.18
CA LYS A 76 -1.68 8.67 9.64
C LYS A 76 -1.05 7.53 10.46
N SER A 77 -1.26 6.27 10.09
CA SER A 77 -0.34 5.20 10.47
C SER A 77 0.28 4.61 9.22
N ALA A 78 1.50 4.06 9.34
CA ALA A 78 2.02 3.23 8.28
C ALA A 78 1.03 2.08 8.03
N PRO A 79 0.73 1.75 6.76
CA PRO A 79 -0.25 0.75 6.41
C PRO A 79 0.20 -0.62 6.93
N LEU A 80 -0.75 -1.38 7.50
CA LEU A 80 -0.48 -2.75 7.97
C LEU A 80 -0.10 -3.71 6.83
N SER A 81 -0.41 -3.32 5.59
CA SER A 81 -0.18 -4.10 4.38
C SER A 81 0.27 -3.17 3.27
N GLY A 82 1.44 -3.43 2.67
CA GLY A 82 2.02 -2.62 1.58
C GLY A 82 2.50 -3.47 0.41
N ALA A 83 2.48 -2.91 -0.80
CA ALA A 83 3.14 -3.48 -1.97
C ALA A 83 4.53 -2.89 -2.05
N GLU A 84 5.56 -3.71 -2.18
CA GLU A 84 6.85 -3.20 -2.61
C GLU A 84 6.76 -2.74 -4.08
N TRP A 85 7.49 -1.67 -4.41
CA TRP A 85 7.66 -1.21 -5.77
C TRP A 85 9.11 -0.79 -6.02
N GLN A 86 9.64 -1.17 -7.17
CA GLN A 86 11.00 -0.81 -7.59
C GLN A 86 11.00 0.42 -8.50
N THR A 87 9.91 0.60 -9.24
CA THR A 87 9.72 1.69 -10.19
C THR A 87 8.75 2.71 -9.63
N THR A 88 9.08 4.00 -9.79
CA THR A 88 8.24 5.12 -9.36
C THR A 88 6.85 5.03 -9.98
N PRO A 89 5.80 4.87 -9.17
CA PRO A 89 4.45 4.90 -9.67
C PRO A 89 4.02 6.34 -9.98
N GLU A 90 3.33 6.54 -11.10
CA GLU A 90 2.93 7.85 -11.61
C GLU A 90 1.42 7.99 -11.82
N LEU A 91 0.74 6.86 -12.03
CA LEU A 91 -0.70 6.80 -12.23
C LEU A 91 -1.31 5.69 -11.37
N PHE A 92 -2.43 6.00 -10.72
CA PHE A 92 -3.20 5.06 -9.91
C PHE A 92 -4.65 5.06 -10.33
N LEU A 93 -5.27 3.88 -10.34
CA LEU A 93 -6.72 3.75 -10.26
C LEU A 93 -7.05 3.01 -8.97
N ILE A 94 -7.89 3.60 -8.13
CA ILE A 94 -8.39 2.96 -6.91
C ILE A 94 -9.92 2.99 -6.88
N ARG A 95 -10.54 1.85 -6.58
CA ARG A 95 -11.96 1.72 -6.28
C ARG A 95 -12.16 1.16 -4.89
N TRP A 96 -13.14 1.72 -4.20
CA TRP A 96 -13.52 1.23 -2.89
C TRP A 96 -14.99 1.44 -2.59
N PHE A 97 -15.53 0.60 -1.73
CA PHE A 97 -16.83 0.78 -1.08
C PHE A 97 -16.64 1.33 0.33
N SER A 98 -17.28 2.46 0.63
CA SER A 98 -17.35 3.06 1.97
C SER A 98 -18.50 2.42 2.75
N PHE A 99 -18.18 1.67 3.81
CA PHE A 99 -19.21 1.02 4.62
C PHE A 99 -20.06 2.03 5.39
N ALA A 100 -19.48 3.13 5.86
CA ALA A 100 -20.23 4.18 6.56
C ALA A 100 -21.29 4.82 5.65
N GLU A 101 -20.94 5.06 4.39
CA GLU A 101 -21.78 5.81 3.44
C GLU A 101 -22.66 4.92 2.57
N GLN A 102 -22.41 3.60 2.56
CA GLN A 102 -23.01 2.67 1.61
C GLN A 102 -22.84 3.12 0.15
N GLN A 103 -21.66 3.64 -0.17
CA GLN A 103 -21.34 4.28 -1.45
C GLN A 103 -19.97 3.81 -1.95
N SER A 104 -19.89 3.46 -3.24
CA SER A 104 -18.60 3.20 -3.89
C SER A 104 -18.04 4.43 -4.57
N TYR A 105 -16.70 4.50 -4.60
CA TYR A 105 -15.93 5.58 -5.18
C TYR A 105 -14.85 5.04 -6.11
N GLU A 106 -14.53 5.82 -7.15
CA GLU A 106 -13.40 5.59 -8.04
C GLU A 106 -12.56 6.87 -8.14
N ALA A 107 -11.24 6.73 -7.96
CA ALA A 107 -10.29 7.80 -8.22
C ALA A 107 -9.24 7.33 -9.22
N VAL A 108 -8.99 8.19 -10.22
CA VAL A 108 -7.82 8.12 -11.08
C VAL A 108 -6.89 9.25 -10.67
N ILE A 109 -5.71 8.90 -10.20
CA ILE A 109 -4.75 9.83 -9.59
C ILE A 109 -3.47 9.79 -10.42
N LYS A 110 -3.11 10.93 -11.02
CA LYS A 110 -1.81 11.13 -11.64
C LYS A 110 -0.95 11.99 -10.70
N LEU A 111 0.29 11.57 -10.43
CA LEU A 111 1.22 12.39 -9.66
C LEU A 111 1.72 13.56 -10.50
N ASP A 112 1.74 14.74 -9.90
CA ASP A 112 2.21 15.96 -10.57
C ASP A 112 3.74 16.03 -10.58
N ASN A 113 4.40 15.57 -9.52
CA ASN A 113 5.85 15.66 -9.30
C ASN A 113 6.44 14.34 -8.73
N PRO A 114 6.30 13.21 -9.45
CA PRO A 114 6.72 11.88 -8.96
C PRO A 114 8.19 11.83 -8.52
N ASP A 115 9.11 12.45 -9.27
CA ASP A 115 10.55 12.46 -8.94
C ASP A 115 10.84 13.21 -7.64
N GLU A 116 10.22 14.38 -7.44
CA GLU A 116 10.37 15.17 -6.21
C GLU A 116 9.83 14.40 -5.00
N ILE A 117 8.68 13.73 -5.17
CA ILE A 117 8.11 12.85 -4.13
C ILE A 117 9.11 11.75 -3.78
N VAL A 118 9.68 11.06 -4.76
CA VAL A 118 10.64 9.96 -4.53
C VAL A 118 11.92 10.44 -3.84
N GLU A 119 12.44 11.60 -4.21
CA GLU A 119 13.60 12.18 -3.54
C GLU A 119 13.27 12.55 -2.10
N LYS A 120 12.10 13.14 -1.85
CA LYS A 120 11.64 13.45 -0.50
C LYS A 120 11.39 12.18 0.35
N MET A 121 10.98 11.08 -0.28
CA MET A 121 10.89 9.79 0.38
C MET A 121 12.26 9.28 0.85
N ARG A 122 13.38 9.71 0.24
CA ARG A 122 14.75 9.25 0.63
C ARG A 122 15.21 9.91 1.91
N GLU A 123 14.66 11.07 2.25
CA GLU A 123 14.99 11.78 3.48
C GLU A 123 14.72 10.91 4.72
N PRO A 124 15.76 10.62 5.53
CA PRO A 124 15.58 9.88 6.76
C PRO A 124 14.79 10.70 7.79
N ALA A 125 13.87 10.05 8.47
CA ALA A 125 13.14 10.61 9.59
C ALA A 125 13.27 9.69 10.82
N PRO A 126 13.54 10.25 12.02
CA PRO A 126 13.53 9.47 13.25
C PRO A 126 12.10 9.04 13.58
N PHE A 127 11.98 7.88 14.22
CA PHE A 127 10.73 7.40 14.81
C PHE A 127 10.97 6.38 15.91
N GLU A 128 10.00 6.22 16.81
CA GLU A 128 10.06 5.21 17.87
C GLU A 128 9.72 3.81 17.34
N SER A 129 10.57 2.84 17.66
CA SER A 129 10.42 1.43 17.30
C SER A 129 10.88 0.56 18.46
N PHE A 130 9.94 -0.11 19.13
CA PHE A 130 10.22 -1.01 20.25
C PHE A 130 11.02 -0.36 21.40
N GLY A 131 10.73 0.91 21.71
CA GLY A 131 11.40 1.66 22.78
C GLY A 131 12.76 2.26 22.39
N GLU A 132 13.17 2.12 21.13
CA GLU A 132 14.38 2.76 20.59
C GLU A 132 14.03 3.72 19.45
N ILE A 133 14.88 4.73 19.25
CA ILE A 133 14.75 5.65 18.11
C ILE A 133 15.47 5.04 16.90
N ALA A 134 14.69 4.66 15.88
CA ALA A 134 15.21 4.28 14.58
C ALA A 134 15.24 5.49 13.64
N VAL A 135 16.18 5.51 12.69
CA VAL A 135 16.26 6.55 11.65
C VAL A 135 16.25 5.87 10.29
N ARG A 136 15.19 6.09 9.50
CA ARG A 136 15.01 5.48 8.16
C ARG A 136 14.32 6.45 7.21
N PRO A 137 14.45 6.26 5.88
CA PRO A 137 13.71 7.01 4.87
C PRO A 137 12.19 6.96 5.10
N ARG A 138 11.45 7.91 4.55
CA ARG A 138 9.98 7.86 4.42
C ARG A 138 9.59 6.92 3.28
N ASP A 139 9.79 5.64 3.52
CA ASP A 139 9.74 4.56 2.53
C ASP A 139 8.35 4.16 2.04
N THR A 140 7.28 4.74 2.58
CA THR A 140 5.92 4.33 2.25
C THR A 140 5.13 5.48 1.63
N LEU A 141 4.60 5.26 0.43
CA LEU A 141 3.55 6.08 -0.17
C LEU A 141 2.18 5.57 0.30
N VAL A 142 1.34 6.43 0.86
CA VAL A 142 0.10 6.03 1.52
C VAL A 142 -1.08 6.78 0.93
N LEU A 143 -2.09 6.04 0.48
CA LEU A 143 -3.40 6.56 0.08
C LEU A 143 -4.36 6.47 1.27
N GLY A 144 -4.75 7.60 1.84
CA GLY A 144 -5.81 7.70 2.83
C GLY A 144 -7.16 7.89 2.17
N LEU A 145 -8.08 6.95 2.37
CA LEU A 145 -9.43 6.99 1.84
C LEU A 145 -10.40 7.45 2.93
N ALA A 146 -10.93 8.66 2.79
CA ALA A 146 -11.87 9.26 3.75
C ALA A 146 -13.29 9.34 3.18
N PRO A 147 -14.31 9.49 4.06
CA PRO A 147 -15.67 9.74 3.62
C PRO A 147 -15.79 10.91 2.65
N GLY A 148 -16.82 10.88 1.81
CA GLY A 148 -17.05 11.85 0.75
C GLY A 148 -16.16 11.66 -0.47
N GLY A 149 -15.43 10.54 -0.57
CA GLY A 149 -14.55 10.26 -1.71
C GLY A 149 -13.22 10.99 -1.67
N THR A 150 -12.80 11.50 -0.51
CA THR A 150 -11.52 12.20 -0.36
C THR A 150 -10.36 11.19 -0.36
N VAL A 151 -9.35 11.42 -1.20
CA VAL A 151 -8.09 10.69 -1.16
C VAL A 151 -6.97 11.66 -0.76
N VAL A 152 -6.25 11.35 0.31
CA VAL A 152 -5.06 12.11 0.72
C VAL A 152 -3.84 11.23 0.54
N LEU A 153 -2.81 11.78 -0.07
CA LEU A 153 -1.57 11.06 -0.36
C LEU A 153 -0.46 11.57 0.56
N TRP A 154 0.20 10.65 1.26
CA TRP A 154 1.37 10.97 2.08
C TRP A 154 2.57 10.11 1.74
N ILE A 155 3.74 10.65 2.07
CA ILE A 155 4.95 9.87 2.25
C ILE A 155 5.28 9.79 3.75
N MET A 156 5.62 8.60 4.24
CA MET A 156 5.94 8.39 5.65
C MET A 156 6.76 7.12 5.88
N ASN A 157 7.36 7.00 7.06
CA ASN A 157 7.70 5.68 7.64
C ASN A 157 6.88 5.37 8.91
N ARG A 158 6.36 6.44 9.54
CA ARG A 158 5.44 6.45 10.67
C ARG A 158 4.52 7.65 10.55
N GLY A 159 3.37 7.56 11.21
CA GLY A 159 2.37 8.62 11.23
C GLY A 159 2.89 10.00 11.59
N GLU A 160 3.76 10.05 12.60
CA GLU A 160 4.34 11.29 13.15
C GLU A 160 5.21 12.07 12.17
N ASN A 161 5.75 11.42 11.13
CA ASN A 161 6.58 12.06 10.12
C ASN A 161 5.94 12.07 8.72
N ALA A 162 4.63 11.84 8.65
CA ALA A 162 3.87 11.90 7.42
C ALA A 162 3.92 13.30 6.81
N ILE A 163 4.20 13.35 5.50
CA ILE A 163 4.17 14.56 4.69
C ILE A 163 3.10 14.38 3.64
N GLU A 164 2.12 15.29 3.60
CA GLU A 164 1.10 15.31 2.55
C GLU A 164 1.74 15.76 1.25
N VAL A 165 1.53 14.98 0.19
CA VAL A 165 2.08 15.21 -1.15
C VAL A 165 0.99 15.38 -2.20
N GLY A 166 -0.28 15.16 -1.84
CA GLY A 166 -1.39 15.39 -2.74
C GLY A 166 -2.74 15.13 -2.08
N ARG A 167 -3.79 15.76 -2.64
CA ARG A 167 -5.17 15.57 -2.23
C ARG A 167 -6.05 15.53 -3.46
N TYR A 168 -6.89 14.51 -3.54
CA TYR A 168 -7.69 14.17 -4.72
C TYR A 168 -9.13 13.88 -4.33
N GLN A 169 -10.02 14.03 -5.31
CA GLN A 169 -11.44 13.78 -5.14
C GLN A 169 -11.89 12.65 -6.06
N ALA A 170 -12.42 11.59 -5.47
CA ALA A 170 -13.02 10.48 -6.19
C ALA A 170 -14.44 10.81 -6.64
N LYS A 171 -14.89 10.06 -7.65
CA LYS A 171 -16.26 10.13 -8.16
C LYS A 171 -17.06 8.94 -7.62
N PRO A 172 -18.29 9.17 -7.13
CA PRO A 172 -19.17 8.06 -6.76
C PRO A 172 -19.59 7.28 -8.00
N TYR A 173 -19.79 5.97 -7.85
CA TYR A 173 -20.40 5.13 -8.87
C TYR A 173 -21.42 4.16 -8.25
N ASP A 174 -22.28 3.63 -9.11
CA ASP A 174 -23.33 2.70 -8.74
C ASP A 174 -22.79 1.27 -8.77
N TYR A 175 -22.40 0.77 -7.60
CA TYR A 175 -21.81 -0.56 -7.45
C TYR A 175 -22.79 -1.70 -7.77
N GLN A 176 -24.10 -1.47 -7.59
CA GLN A 176 -25.11 -2.47 -7.90
C GLN A 176 -25.24 -2.68 -9.41
N LYS A 177 -25.11 -1.61 -10.21
CA LYS A 177 -25.06 -1.72 -11.68
C LYS A 177 -23.83 -2.49 -12.18
N GLU A 178 -22.76 -2.49 -11.40
CA GLU A 178 -21.53 -3.26 -11.66
C GLU A 178 -21.64 -4.71 -11.16
N GLY A 179 -22.76 -5.10 -10.54
CA GLY A 179 -22.99 -6.43 -9.99
C GLY A 179 -22.25 -6.71 -8.67
N GLU A 180 -21.81 -5.66 -7.97
CA GLU A 180 -21.11 -5.76 -6.69
C GLU A 180 -22.11 -5.90 -5.52
N ASP A 181 -21.81 -6.78 -4.56
CA ASP A 181 -22.62 -6.99 -3.36
C ASP A 181 -21.75 -6.92 -2.08
N TYR A 182 -22.03 -5.92 -1.26
CA TYR A 182 -21.34 -5.67 0.01
C TYR A 182 -22.21 -5.96 1.24
N THR A 183 -23.44 -6.46 1.07
CA THR A 183 -24.46 -6.58 2.14
C THR A 183 -23.92 -7.24 3.40
N ARG A 184 -23.37 -8.46 3.29
CA ARG A 184 -22.83 -9.20 4.45
C ARG A 184 -21.66 -8.46 5.13
N ARG A 185 -20.80 -7.79 4.36
CA ARG A 185 -19.67 -7.04 4.91
C ARG A 185 -20.16 -5.77 5.62
N THR A 186 -21.18 -5.11 5.07
CA THR A 186 -21.87 -4.00 5.72
C THR A 186 -22.46 -4.42 7.05
N GLU A 187 -23.16 -5.55 7.13
CA GLU A 187 -23.75 -6.06 8.38
C GLU A 187 -22.67 -6.21 9.47
N THR A 188 -21.58 -6.92 9.17
CA THR A 188 -20.44 -7.09 10.11
C THR A 188 -19.77 -5.77 10.49
N TYR A 189 -19.74 -4.79 9.58
CA TYR A 189 -19.23 -3.46 9.90
C TYR A 189 -20.17 -2.71 10.86
N LEU A 190 -21.48 -2.72 10.59
CA LEU A 190 -22.47 -2.02 11.40
C LEU A 190 -22.62 -2.63 12.81
N GLU A 191 -22.40 -3.93 12.97
CA GLU A 191 -22.29 -4.56 14.29
C GLU A 191 -21.18 -3.95 15.15
N ARG A 192 -20.08 -3.49 14.54
CA ARG A 192 -18.92 -2.92 15.25
C ARG A 192 -19.01 -1.40 15.40
N GLU A 193 -19.46 -0.71 14.35
CA GLU A 193 -19.35 0.75 14.23
C GLU A 193 -20.70 1.47 14.17
N GLY A 194 -21.83 0.75 14.14
CA GLY A 194 -23.16 1.33 14.01
C GLY A 194 -23.52 2.32 15.12
N ASP A 195 -23.25 1.98 16.37
CA ASP A 195 -23.48 2.86 17.52
C ASP A 195 -22.66 4.16 17.42
N PHE A 196 -21.41 4.05 16.94
CA PHE A 196 -20.56 5.22 16.72
C PHE A 196 -21.16 6.13 15.64
N LEU A 197 -21.58 5.56 14.51
CA LEU A 197 -22.17 6.33 13.42
C LEU A 197 -23.49 6.99 13.83
N GLN A 198 -24.34 6.29 14.59
CA GLN A 198 -25.61 6.85 15.07
C GLN A 198 -25.37 8.05 16.00
N LYS A 199 -24.36 7.96 16.87
CA LYS A 199 -24.04 9.00 17.85
C LYS A 199 -23.32 10.21 17.25
N ASN A 200 -22.39 9.98 16.32
CA ASN A 200 -21.46 11.01 15.86
C ASN A 200 -21.73 11.49 14.42
N GLY A 201 -22.52 10.74 13.66
CA GLY A 201 -22.69 10.95 12.22
C GLY A 201 -21.44 10.60 11.42
N ILE A 202 -21.53 10.83 10.11
CA ILE A 202 -20.40 10.68 9.19
C ILE A 202 -19.68 12.02 9.10
N ARG A 203 -18.37 12.01 9.36
CA ARG A 203 -17.50 13.17 9.22
C ARG A 203 -16.96 13.25 7.80
N TYR A 204 -17.13 14.38 7.14
CA TYR A 204 -16.69 14.58 5.75
C TYR A 204 -15.45 15.45 5.61
N ASP A 205 -15.01 16.13 6.69
CA ASP A 205 -13.96 17.14 6.66
C ASP A 205 -12.91 17.00 7.76
N GLY A 206 -11.81 17.77 7.62
CA GLY A 206 -10.71 17.84 8.58
C GLY A 206 -9.89 16.54 8.69
N TRP A 207 -9.71 15.88 7.55
CA TRP A 207 -8.89 14.69 7.33
C TRP A 207 -7.45 15.03 6.91
#